data_AF-A0AAE4TQL3-F1
#
_entry.id   AF-A0AAE4TQL3-F1
#
_cell.length_a   1.000
_cell.length_b   1.000
_cell.length_c   1.000
_cell.angle_alpha   90.00
_cell.angle_beta   90.00
_cell.angle_gamma   90.00
#
_symmetry.space_group_name_H-M   'P 1'
#
loop_
_entity.id
_entity.type
_entity.pdbx_description
1 polymer ?
#
loop_
_entity_poly.entity_id
_entity_poly.type
_entity_poly.pdbx_seq_one_letter_code
_entity_poly.pdbx_strand_id
1 'polypeptide(L)'
;EIARRLAKAPQTINNEVKRGQVRQQVRQGKYEQVYSADFAQEVYDNNRKRSVKQMTLTKELKEKIVHYIKQKYSPEMMVKTK
;
A
#
# COMPACT_ATOMS: atom_id res chain seq x y z
N GLU A 1 -9.23 9.58 -25.54
CA GLU A 1 -8.69 8.61 -26.52
C GLU A 1 -7.86 7.49 -25.86
N ILE A 2 -6.93 7.83 -24.97
CA ILE A 2 -6.05 6.89 -24.24
C ILE A 2 -6.83 5.77 -23.51
N ALA A 3 -7.93 6.10 -22.83
CA ALA A 3 -8.79 5.14 -22.12
C ALA A 3 -9.28 3.98 -22.99
N ARG A 4 -9.70 4.28 -24.23
CA ARG A 4 -10.15 3.26 -25.19
C ARG A 4 -9.00 2.35 -25.62
N ARG A 5 -7.81 2.92 -25.85
CA ARG A 5 -6.61 2.15 -26.26
C ARG A 5 -6.14 1.18 -25.16
N LEU A 6 -6.26 1.56 -23.90
CA LEU A 6 -5.89 0.72 -22.75
C LEU A 6 -7.01 -0.20 -22.28
N ALA A 7 -8.19 -0.17 -22.91
CA ALA A 7 -9.40 -0.85 -22.44
C ALA A 7 -9.69 -0.58 -20.95
N LYS A 8 -9.49 0.67 -20.50
CA LYS A 8 -9.77 1.11 -19.12
C LYS A 8 -10.86 2.17 -19.10
N ALA A 9 -11.58 2.22 -17.98
CA ALA A 9 -12.52 3.32 -17.75
C ALA A 9 -11.76 4.65 -17.72
N PRO A 10 -12.31 5.74 -18.31
CA PRO A 10 -11.66 7.06 -18.29
C PRO A 10 -11.30 7.53 -16.87
N GLN A 11 -12.15 7.18 -15.90
CA GLN A 11 -11.93 7.52 -14.50
C GLN A 11 -10.69 6.86 -13.90
N THR A 12 -10.34 5.65 -14.33
CA THR A 12 -9.14 4.96 -13.86
C THR A 12 -7.88 5.73 -14.24
N ILE A 13 -7.84 6.28 -15.46
CA ILE A 13 -6.72 7.11 -15.93
C ILE A 13 -6.69 8.45 -15.20
N ASN A 14 -7.85 9.09 -15.00
CA ASN A 14 -7.91 10.35 -14.26
C ASN A 14 -7.36 10.20 -12.83
N ASN A 15 -7.67 9.09 -12.16
CA ASN A 15 -7.20 8.83 -10.81
C ASN A 15 -5.70 8.51 -10.77
N GLU A 16 -5.18 7.83 -11.79
CA GLU A 16 -3.75 7.58 -11.97
C GLU A 16 -3.01 8.91 -12.12
N VAL A 17 -3.41 9.74 -13.09
CA VAL A 17 -2.73 11.02 -13.38
C VAL A 17 -2.73 11.93 -12.16
N LYS A 18 -3.85 12.01 -11.44
CA LYS A 18 -3.94 12.77 -10.18
C LYS A 18 -3.02 12.23 -9.08
N ARG A 19 -2.77 10.92 -9.05
CA ARG A 19 -1.88 10.29 -8.07
C ARG A 19 -0.41 10.58 -8.38
N GLY A 20 -0.04 10.56 -9.67
CA GLY A 20 1.32 10.81 -10.15
C GLY A 20 1.68 12.29 -10.36
N GLN A 21 0.76 13.23 -10.12
CA GLN A 21 1.00 14.64 -10.37
C GLN A 21 1.89 15.25 -9.28
N VAL A 22 3.10 15.65 -9.66
CA VAL A 22 4.12 16.21 -8.78
C VAL A 22 4.42 17.65 -9.16
N ARG A 23 4.63 18.51 -8.16
CA ARG A 23 5.08 19.88 -8.38
C ARG A 23 6.61 19.91 -8.43
N GLN A 24 7.17 19.99 -9.64
CA GLN A 24 8.61 20.02 -9.86
C GLN A 24 9.10 21.45 -10.09
N GLN A 25 10.23 21.80 -9.48
CA GLN A 25 10.90 23.07 -9.76
C GLN A 25 11.73 22.94 -11.03
N VAL A 26 11.42 23.74 -12.05
CA VAL A 26 12.14 23.72 -13.33
C VAL A 26 13.20 24.82 -13.37
N ARG A 27 12.94 25.95 -12.68
CA ARG A 27 13.87 27.09 -12.52
C ARG A 27 13.67 27.73 -11.15
N GLN A 28 14.62 28.56 -10.70
CA GLN A 28 14.42 29.36 -9.49
C GLN A 28 13.10 30.16 -9.59
N GLY A 29 12.21 29.98 -8.61
CA GLY A 29 10.88 30.60 -8.58
C GLY A 29 9.82 30.01 -9.53
N LYS A 30 10.15 29.10 -10.46
CA LYS A 30 9.18 28.49 -11.39
C LYS A 30 8.95 27.01 -11.08
N TYR A 31 7.70 26.69 -10.79
CA TYR A 31 7.22 25.33 -10.55
C TYR A 31 6.22 24.93 -11.62
N GLU A 32 6.31 23.68 -12.06
CA GLU A 32 5.38 23.08 -13.03
C GLU A 32 4.80 21.80 -12.45
N GLN A 33 3.61 21.44 -12.91
CA GLN A 33 3.00 20.16 -12.56
C GLN A 33 3.42 19.13 -13.61
N VAL A 34 4.23 18.18 -13.18
CA VAL A 34 4.79 17.12 -14.02
C VAL A 34 4.24 15.80 -13.53
N TYR A 35 3.92 14.90 -14.46
CA TYR A 35 3.54 13.55 -14.13
C TYR A 35 4.78 12.69 -13.87
N SER A 36 4.81 11.98 -12.74
CA SER A 36 5.86 11.03 -12.37
C SER A 36 5.24 9.66 -12.10
N ALA A 37 5.63 8.67 -12.91
CA ALA A 37 5.16 7.29 -12.79
C ALA A 37 5.66 6.61 -11.51
N ASP A 38 6.94 6.81 -11.16
CA ASP A 38 7.53 6.24 -9.95
C ASP A 38 6.81 6.76 -8.69
N PHE A 39 6.55 8.07 -8.64
CA PHE A 39 5.79 8.67 -7.55
C PHE A 39 4.35 8.13 -7.48
N ALA A 40 3.67 7.99 -8.64
CA ALA A 40 2.33 7.42 -8.69
C ALA A 40 2.28 6.01 -8.10
N GLN A 41 3.29 5.20 -8.39
CA GLN A 41 3.42 3.83 -7.92
C GLN A 41 3.71 3.78 -6.41
N GLU A 42 4.65 4.59 -5.92
CA GLU A 42 4.95 4.68 -4.48
C GLU A 42 3.71 5.09 -3.67
N VAL A 43 2.95 6.08 -4.15
CA VAL A 43 1.72 6.52 -3.48
C VAL A 43 0.68 5.40 -3.47
N TYR A 44 0.56 4.62 -4.54
CA TYR A 44 -0.33 3.45 -4.56
C TYR A 44 0.07 2.42 -3.51
N ASP A 45 1.34 2.04 -3.47
CA ASP A 45 1.86 1.00 -2.57
C ASP A 45 1.73 1.43 -1.10
N ASN A 46 1.99 2.70 -0.80
CA ASN A 46 1.81 3.25 0.53
C ASN A 46 0.35 3.24 0.99
N ASN A 47 -0.57 3.62 0.10
CA ASN A 47 -2.01 3.56 0.39
C ASN A 47 -2.48 2.11 0.55
N ARG A 48 -1.95 1.19 -0.26
CA ARG A 48 -2.27 -0.24 -0.18
C ARG A 48 -1.83 -0.85 1.14
N LYS A 49 -0.64 -0.50 1.66
CA LYS A 49 -0.18 -0.92 2.99
C LYS A 49 -1.11 -0.46 4.11
N ARG A 50 -1.70 0.73 3.99
CA ARG A 50 -2.64 1.30 4.97
C ARG A 50 -4.07 0.74 4.88
N SER A 51 -4.44 0.18 3.72
CA SER A 51 -5.75 -0.44 3.51
C SER A 51 -5.92 -1.77 4.24
N VAL A 52 -4.81 -2.42 4.61
CA VAL A 52 -4.85 -3.70 5.33
C VAL A 52 -4.97 -3.44 6.83
N LYS A 53 -5.75 -4.27 7.54
CA LYS A 53 -5.88 -4.19 8.99
C LYS A 53 -4.48 -4.30 9.61
N GLN A 54 -4.08 -3.25 10.34
CA GLN A 54 -2.85 -3.26 11.12
C GLN A 54 -2.95 -4.38 12.17
N MET A 55 -2.09 -5.39 12.07
CA MET A 55 -1.96 -6.39 13.12
C MET A 55 -1.12 -5.78 14.26
N THR A 56 -1.75 -5.53 15.39
CA THR A 56 -1.06 -5.10 16.60
C THR A 56 -0.70 -6.31 17.45
N LEU A 57 0.59 -6.49 17.75
CA LEU A 57 1.04 -7.54 18.66
C LEU A 57 0.80 -7.09 20.11
N THR A 58 -0.34 -7.48 20.68
CA THR A 58 -0.58 -7.26 22.12
C THR A 58 0.36 -8.14 22.95
N LYS A 59 0.67 -7.71 24.19
CA LYS A 59 1.55 -8.47 25.09
C LYS A 59 1.06 -9.91 25.28
N GLU A 60 -0.25 -10.06 25.50
CA GLU A 60 -0.91 -11.37 25.64
C GLU A 60 -0.79 -12.24 24.39
N LEU A 61 -0.96 -11.67 23.19
CA LEU A 61 -0.83 -12.40 21.93
C LEU A 61 0.62 -12.86 21.72
N LYS A 62 1.59 -12.02 22.06
CA LYS A 62 3.02 -12.36 22.04
C LYS A 62 3.34 -13.52 22.98
N GLU A 63 2.82 -13.47 24.21
CA GLU A 63 3.05 -14.52 25.21
C GLU A 63 2.44 -15.86 24.78
N LYS A 64 1.22 -15.85 24.20
CA LYS A 64 0.61 -17.05 23.60
C LYS A 64 1.45 -17.61 22.46
N ILE A 65 1.92 -16.76 21.53
CA ILE A 65 2.79 -17.18 20.42
C ILE A 65 4.07 -17.84 20.95
N VAL A 66 4.74 -17.21 21.92
CA VAL A 66 5.98 -17.73 22.51
C VAL A 66 5.73 -19.06 23.24
N HIS A 67 4.62 -19.19 23.97
CA HIS A 67 4.24 -20.43 24.65
C HIS A 67 4.12 -21.59 23.65
N TYR A 68 3.36 -21.43 22.58
CA TYR A 68 3.14 -22.50 21.60
C TYR A 68 4.39 -22.83 20.78
N ILE A 69 5.26 -21.84 20.48
CA ILE A 69 6.56 -22.09 19.83
C ILE A 69 7.45 -22.98 20.71
N LYS A 70 7.50 -22.71 22.03
CA LYS A 70 8.27 -23.55 22.97
C LYS A 70 7.76 -24.99 23.02
N GLN A 71 6.46 -25.17 22.88
CA GLN A 71 5.80 -26.48 22.83
C GLN A 71 5.87 -27.16 21.44
N LYS A 72 6.53 -26.54 20.46
CA LYS A 72 6.68 -27.02 19.06
C LYS A 72 5.36 -27.30 18.33
N TYR A 73 4.30 -26.55 18.64
CA TYR A 73 3.05 -26.64 17.88
C TYR A 73 3.16 -25.98 16.51
N SER A 74 2.48 -26.56 15.53
CA SER A 74 2.31 -25.92 14.21
C SER A 74 1.46 -24.65 14.33
N PRO A 75 1.76 -23.58 13.58
CA PRO A 75 0.96 -22.35 13.56
C PRO A 75 -0.53 -22.58 13.30
N GLU A 76 -0.88 -23.58 12.50
CA GLU A 76 -2.29 -23.91 12.23
C GLU A 76 -3.03 -24.45 13.47
N MET A 77 -2.31 -25.16 14.35
CA MET A 77 -2.86 -25.66 15.60
C MET A 77 -3.08 -24.50 16.59
N MET A 78 -2.22 -23.48 16.55
CA MET A 78 -2.36 -22.26 17.38
C MET A 78 -3.60 -21.43 17.05
N VAL A 79 -4.07 -21.49 15.79
CA VAL A 79 -5.28 -20.77 15.35
C VAL A 79 -6.56 -21.52 15.71
N LYS A 80 -6.50 -22.86 15.83
CA LYS A 80 -7.65 -23.73 16.11
C LYS A 80 -7.92 -23.95 17.60
N THR A 81 -6.98 -23.63 18.49
CA THR A 81 -7.18 -23.70 19.94
C THR A 81 -8.13 -22.58 20.39
N LYS A 82 -9.40 -22.94 20.58
CA LYS A 82 -10.47 -22.07 21.09
C LYS A 82 -10.49 -22.10 22.61
#